data_AF-A0A2C9KS43-F1
#
_entry.id   AF-A0A2C9KS43-F1
#
_cell.length_a   1.000
_cell.length_b   1.000
_cell.length_c   1.000
_cell.angle_alpha   90.00
_cell.angle_beta   90.00
_cell.angle_gamma   90.00
#
_symmetry.space_group_name_H-M   'P 1'
#
loop_
_entity.id
_entity.type
_entity.pdbx_description
1 polymer ?
#
loop_
_entity_poly.entity_id
_entity_poly.type
_entity_poly.pdbx_seq_one_letter_code
_entity_poly.pdbx_strand_id
1 'polypeptide(L)'
;LDGSITYVKDVFGQSAIMPTYLLVIAICDFTYLNATTSKGKEFRTYAVPALVNSTKYSLDIGVKILDYLEEFFNISYPLPKLDMIALPDFVSGAMEHWGLISYSERALLFKEGETNERDKEYVAIVVSHELAHM
;
A
#
# COMPACT_ATOMS: atom_id res chain seq x y z
N LEU A 1 -3.17 -36.01 11.28
CA LEU A 1 -3.78 -34.87 10.56
C LEU A 1 -4.90 -35.48 9.73
N ASP A 2 -6.15 -35.26 10.11
CA ASP A 2 -7.35 -35.96 9.61
C ASP A 2 -7.83 -35.48 8.24
N GLY A 3 -7.09 -34.58 7.58
CA GLY A 3 -7.33 -34.19 6.20
C GLY A 3 -8.62 -33.38 5.99
N SER A 4 -9.28 -32.90 7.06
CA SER A 4 -10.44 -32.03 6.92
C SER A 4 -10.00 -30.65 6.44
N ILE A 5 -10.44 -30.25 5.25
CA ILE A 5 -10.23 -28.89 4.72
C ILE A 5 -11.27 -27.97 5.35
N THR A 6 -10.82 -27.00 6.14
CA THR A 6 -11.64 -25.87 6.62
C THR A 6 -11.47 -24.67 5.69
N TYR A 7 -12.60 -24.09 5.27
CA TYR A 7 -12.61 -22.85 4.48
C TYR A 7 -12.91 -21.66 5.39
N VAL A 8 -12.30 -20.51 5.08
CA VAL A 8 -12.61 -19.21 5.69
C VAL A 8 -13.23 -18.32 4.61
N LYS A 9 -14.24 -17.53 4.99
CA LYS A 9 -14.89 -16.55 4.11
C LYS A 9 -14.66 -15.16 4.66
N ASP A 10 -13.92 -14.35 3.91
CA ASP A 10 -13.78 -12.92 4.19
C ASP A 10 -14.87 -12.13 3.45
N VAL A 11 -15.42 -11.11 4.13
CA VAL A 11 -16.43 -10.21 3.58
C VAL A 11 -15.92 -8.78 3.72
N PHE A 12 -15.70 -8.12 2.59
CA PHE A 12 -15.26 -6.72 2.53
C PHE A 12 -16.47 -5.77 2.51
N GLY A 13 -16.25 -4.53 2.95
CA GLY A 13 -17.25 -3.47 2.81
C GLY A 13 -17.55 -3.14 1.34
N GLN A 14 -18.74 -2.60 1.08
CA GLN A 14 -19.09 -2.12 -0.25
C GLN A 14 -18.14 -0.98 -0.68
N SER A 15 -17.60 -1.06 -1.89
CA SER A 15 -16.74 0.01 -2.43
C SER A 15 -17.53 1.30 -2.67
N ALA A 16 -16.81 2.42 -2.74
CA ALA A 16 -17.34 3.61 -3.41
C ALA A 16 -17.63 3.32 -4.90
N ILE A 17 -18.35 4.22 -5.56
CA ILE A 17 -18.55 4.14 -7.01
C ILE A 17 -17.18 4.33 -7.68
N MET A 18 -16.69 3.31 -8.36
CA MET A 18 -15.38 3.31 -8.98
C MET A 18 -15.39 2.54 -10.31
N PRO A 19 -14.52 2.91 -11.27
CA PRO A 19 -14.32 2.11 -12.48
C PRO A 19 -13.88 0.67 -12.18
N THR A 20 -14.27 -0.26 -13.05
CA THR A 20 -14.01 -1.70 -12.85
C THR A 20 -12.52 -2.05 -12.79
N TYR A 21 -11.63 -1.27 -13.42
CA TYR A 21 -10.19 -1.53 -13.43
C TYR A 21 -9.51 -1.29 -12.07
N LEU A 22 -10.18 -0.59 -11.15
CA LEU A 22 -9.67 -0.35 -9.79
C LEU A 22 -9.97 -1.50 -8.82
N LEU A 23 -10.76 -2.50 -9.23
CA LEU A 23 -11.01 -3.69 -8.41
C LEU A 23 -9.73 -4.49 -8.19
N VAL A 24 -9.42 -4.82 -6.93
CA VAL A 24 -8.28 -5.66 -6.55
C VAL A 24 -8.63 -6.54 -5.36
N ILE A 25 -8.09 -7.77 -5.37
CA ILE A 25 -8.12 -8.70 -4.24
C ILE A 25 -6.75 -9.39 -4.18
N ALA A 26 -6.15 -9.44 -2.99
CA ALA A 26 -4.90 -10.15 -2.76
C ALA A 26 -5.10 -11.29 -1.75
N ILE A 27 -4.59 -12.48 -2.07
CA ILE A 27 -4.58 -13.64 -1.18
C ILE A 27 -3.11 -14.04 -1.02
N CYS A 28 -2.56 -13.84 0.18
CA CYS A 28 -1.15 -14.05 0.47
C CYS A 28 -0.93 -14.28 1.97
N ASP A 29 0.28 -14.72 2.32
CA ASP A 29 0.77 -14.88 3.69
C ASP A 29 1.66 -13.68 4.13
N PHE A 30 1.42 -12.51 3.54
CA PHE A 30 2.19 -11.30 3.81
C PHE A 30 1.90 -10.75 5.20
N THR A 31 2.85 -9.99 5.72
CA THR A 31 2.70 -9.22 6.96
C THR A 31 2.76 -7.73 6.65
N TYR A 32 2.34 -6.90 7.60
CA TYR A 32 2.30 -5.45 7.40
C TYR A 32 2.90 -4.66 8.56
N LEU A 33 3.36 -3.44 8.23
CA LEU A 33 3.50 -2.35 9.20
C LEU A 33 2.28 -1.42 9.07
N ASN A 34 1.96 -0.70 10.13
CA ASN A 34 0.85 0.23 10.14
C ASN A 34 1.21 1.58 10.77
N ALA A 35 0.46 2.60 10.37
CA ALA A 35 0.45 3.93 10.92
C ALA A 35 -0.98 4.50 10.86
N THR A 36 -1.15 5.69 11.44
CA THR A 36 -2.42 6.41 11.41
C THR A 36 -2.17 7.81 10.87
N THR A 37 -2.98 8.23 9.92
CA THR A 37 -2.89 9.58 9.32
C THR A 37 -3.38 10.65 10.29
N SER A 38 -3.10 11.93 9.99
CA SER A 38 -3.58 13.05 10.81
C SER A 38 -5.10 13.07 10.98
N LYS A 39 -5.85 12.57 9.99
CA LYS A 39 -7.31 12.45 10.00
C LYS A 39 -7.84 11.10 10.48
N GLY A 40 -6.98 10.28 11.10
CA GLY A 40 -7.38 9.03 11.74
C GLY A 40 -7.64 7.86 10.79
N LYS A 41 -7.11 7.90 9.56
CA LYS A 41 -7.21 6.77 8.61
C LYS A 41 -6.15 5.73 8.91
N GLU A 42 -6.50 4.46 8.77
CA GLU A 42 -5.53 3.36 8.87
C GLU A 42 -4.67 3.32 7.60
N PHE A 43 -3.35 3.33 7.76
CA PHE A 43 -2.42 3.30 6.64
C PHE A 43 -1.45 2.15 6.84
N ARG A 44 -1.32 1.25 5.85
CA ARG A 44 -0.54 0.02 6.00
C ARG A 44 0.35 -0.26 4.81
N THR A 45 1.48 -0.90 5.08
CA THR A 45 2.41 -1.40 4.06
C THR A 45 2.63 -2.90 4.22
N TYR A 46 2.27 -3.67 3.21
CA TYR A 46 2.38 -5.13 3.14
C TYR A 46 3.58 -5.55 2.31
N ALA A 47 4.24 -6.62 2.76
CA ALA A 47 5.25 -7.33 1.98
C ALA A 47 5.37 -8.78 2.48
N VAL A 48 6.14 -9.60 1.77
CA VAL A 48 6.58 -10.91 2.30
C VAL A 48 7.22 -10.73 3.69
N PRO A 49 7.03 -11.66 4.63
CA PRO A 49 7.47 -11.48 6.02
C PRO A 49 8.95 -11.10 6.19
N ALA A 50 9.82 -11.61 5.33
CA ALA A 50 11.26 -11.31 5.36
C ALA A 50 11.60 -9.85 5.00
N LEU A 51 10.70 -9.14 4.30
CA LEU A 51 10.94 -7.81 3.75
C LEU A 51 10.01 -6.73 4.34
N VAL A 52 9.10 -7.07 5.26
CA VAL A 52 8.13 -6.13 5.83
C VAL A 52 8.78 -4.90 6.46
N ASN A 53 9.94 -5.06 7.11
CA ASN A 53 10.68 -3.95 7.70
C ASN A 53 11.24 -2.97 6.66
N SER A 54 11.51 -3.43 5.44
CA SER A 54 11.94 -2.58 4.33
C SER A 54 10.81 -1.69 3.80
N THR A 55 9.57 -1.86 4.28
CA THR A 55 8.45 -0.97 3.91
C THR A 55 8.34 0.28 4.80
N LYS A 56 9.14 0.38 5.87
CA LYS A 56 9.03 1.45 6.88
C LYS A 56 9.15 2.86 6.30
N TYR A 57 10.08 3.05 5.36
CA TYR A 57 10.25 4.34 4.69
C TYR A 57 9.01 4.75 3.91
N SER A 58 8.46 3.82 3.13
CA SER A 58 7.23 4.02 2.34
C SER A 58 6.02 4.28 3.21
N LEU A 59 5.91 3.61 4.36
CA LEU A 59 4.88 3.88 5.36
C LEU A 59 4.96 5.33 5.86
N ASP A 60 6.16 5.76 6.27
CA ASP A 60 6.35 7.08 6.88
C ASP A 60 6.15 8.22 5.89
N ILE A 61 6.64 8.07 4.65
CA ILE A 61 6.47 9.09 3.63
C ILE A 61 5.04 9.08 3.06
N GLY A 62 4.43 7.90 2.91
CA GLY A 62 3.06 7.76 2.40
C GLY A 62 2.03 8.46 3.28
N VAL A 63 2.15 8.35 4.61
CA VAL A 63 1.29 9.09 5.55
C VAL A 63 1.45 10.60 5.35
N LYS A 64 2.68 11.11 5.29
CA LYS A 64 2.97 12.54 5.10
C LYS A 64 2.43 13.06 3.77
N ILE A 65 2.58 12.27 2.70
CA ILE A 65 2.07 12.62 1.37
C ILE A 65 0.55 12.67 1.38
N LEU A 66 -0.12 11.66 1.95
CA LEU A 66 -1.58 11.64 1.98
C LEU A 66 -2.13 12.81 2.79
N ASP A 67 -1.58 13.08 3.98
CA ASP A 67 -1.95 14.24 4.80
C ASP A 67 -1.76 15.55 4.00
N TYR A 68 -0.63 15.70 3.30
CA TYR A 68 -0.36 16.85 2.45
C TYR A 68 -1.37 16.99 1.30
N LEU A 69 -1.68 15.91 0.58
CA LEU A 69 -2.62 15.95 -0.54
C LEU A 69 -4.05 16.28 -0.07
N GLU A 70 -4.45 15.75 1.08
CA GLU A 70 -5.73 16.07 1.68
C GLU A 70 -5.86 17.56 2.05
N GLU A 71 -4.79 18.16 2.58
CA GLU A 71 -4.71 19.60 2.85
C GLU A 71 -4.69 20.42 1.55
N PHE A 72 -3.85 20.01 0.59
CA PHE A 72 -3.63 20.70 -0.67
C PHE A 72 -4.90 20.77 -1.53
N PHE A 73 -5.59 19.64 -1.69
CA PHE A 73 -6.84 19.59 -2.45
C PHE A 73 -8.05 20.03 -1.64
N ASN A 74 -7.91 20.17 -0.31
CA ASN A 74 -9.01 20.42 0.62
C ASN A 74 -10.16 19.39 0.46
N ILE A 75 -9.79 18.15 0.16
CA ILE A 75 -10.69 17.01 -0.02
C ILE A 75 -10.14 15.89 0.85
N SER A 76 -11.00 15.25 1.63
CA SER A 76 -10.56 14.15 2.49
C SER A 76 -10.58 12.82 1.75
N TYR A 77 -9.59 11.96 2.00
CA TYR A 77 -9.56 10.61 1.46
C TYR A 77 -10.79 9.82 1.95
N PRO A 78 -11.62 9.28 1.04
CA PRO A 78 -12.96 8.84 1.40
C PRO A 78 -12.98 7.48 2.12
N LEU A 79 -11.99 6.62 1.91
CA LEU A 79 -11.98 5.28 2.48
C LEU A 79 -11.44 5.28 3.93
N PRO A 80 -11.81 4.29 4.77
CA PRO A 80 -11.33 4.21 6.15
C PRO A 80 -9.87 3.78 6.27
N LYS A 81 -9.34 3.13 5.23
CA LYS A 81 -7.97 2.60 5.19
C LYS A 81 -7.35 2.78 3.82
N LEU A 82 -6.02 2.81 3.77
CA LEU A 82 -5.24 2.70 2.56
C LEU A 82 -4.08 1.72 2.77
N ASP A 83 -4.01 0.71 1.90
CA ASP A 83 -2.97 -0.30 1.93
C ASP A 83 -2.03 -0.12 0.73
N MET A 84 -0.74 -0.34 0.94
CA MET A 84 0.28 -0.44 -0.11
C MET A 84 0.93 -1.82 -0.02
N ILE A 85 0.99 -2.58 -1.12
CA ILE A 85 1.52 -3.95 -1.12
C ILE A 85 2.68 -4.11 -2.10
N ALA A 86 3.82 -4.60 -1.61
CA ALA A 86 4.97 -4.97 -2.44
C ALA A 86 4.81 -6.39 -2.99
N LEU A 87 4.75 -6.52 -4.32
CA LEU A 87 4.58 -7.78 -5.03
C LEU A 87 5.92 -8.22 -5.67
N PRO A 88 6.37 -9.47 -5.44
CA PRO A 88 7.61 -10.00 -6.03
C PRO A 88 7.60 -10.02 -7.56
N ASP A 89 6.47 -10.42 -8.15
CA ASP A 89 6.27 -10.51 -9.60
C ASP A 89 5.26 -9.46 -10.05
N PHE A 90 5.73 -8.23 -10.28
CA PHE A 90 4.90 -7.12 -10.77
C PHE A 90 5.56 -6.44 -11.96
N VAL A 91 4.87 -6.50 -13.12
CA VAL A 91 5.43 -6.05 -14.41
C VAL A 91 5.46 -4.51 -14.53
N SER A 92 4.52 -3.83 -13.86
CA SER A 92 4.50 -2.36 -13.77
C SER A 92 5.34 -1.87 -12.59
N GLY A 93 5.56 -0.56 -12.50
CA GLY A 93 6.13 0.06 -11.30
C GLY A 93 5.18 -0.04 -10.11
N ALA A 94 3.94 0.40 -10.31
CA ALA A 94 2.83 0.33 -9.37
C ALA A 94 1.47 0.42 -10.11
N MET A 95 0.36 0.31 -9.37
CA MET A 95 -1.02 0.45 -9.86
C MET A 95 -1.95 0.94 -8.73
N GLU A 96 -2.73 1.97 -9.02
CA GLU A 96 -3.51 2.81 -8.11
C GLU A 96 -4.85 2.22 -7.65
N HIS A 97 -4.94 0.90 -7.42
CA HIS A 97 -6.22 0.32 -7.01
C HIS A 97 -6.75 0.96 -5.71
N TRP A 98 -8.02 1.37 -5.71
CA TRP A 98 -8.54 2.26 -4.67
C TRP A 98 -8.66 1.53 -3.32
N GLY A 99 -7.79 1.92 -2.39
CA GLY A 99 -7.70 1.34 -1.06
C GLY A 99 -6.67 0.20 -0.92
N LEU A 100 -6.09 -0.32 -2.00
CA LEU A 100 -4.99 -1.30 -1.97
C LEU A 100 -4.07 -1.11 -3.18
N ILE A 101 -3.12 -0.19 -3.07
CA ILE A 101 -2.18 0.12 -4.13
C ILE A 101 -1.13 -0.99 -4.21
N SER A 102 -0.91 -1.55 -5.41
CA SER A 102 0.10 -2.58 -5.65
C SER A 102 1.37 -2.00 -6.23
N TYR A 103 2.53 -2.43 -5.73
CA TYR A 103 3.84 -1.97 -6.15
C TYR A 103 4.74 -3.16 -6.52
N SER A 104 5.66 -2.95 -7.44
CA SER A 104 6.86 -3.79 -7.49
C SER A 104 7.68 -3.61 -6.22
N GLU A 105 8.45 -4.63 -5.81
CA GLU A 105 9.34 -4.51 -4.65
C GLU A 105 10.28 -3.31 -4.73
N ARG A 106 10.83 -3.03 -5.92
CA ARG A 106 11.70 -1.87 -6.15
C ARG A 106 11.01 -0.53 -5.89
N ALA A 107 9.70 -0.45 -6.11
CA ALA A 107 8.93 0.79 -5.97
C ALA A 107 8.40 1.04 -4.55
N LEU A 108 8.52 0.07 -3.63
CA LEU A 108 8.01 0.19 -2.26
C LEU A 108 9.03 -0.15 -1.16
N LEU A 109 10.05 -0.96 -1.44
CA LEU A 109 11.02 -1.41 -0.44
C LEU A 109 12.25 -0.50 -0.43
N PHE A 110 12.63 -0.06 0.77
CA PHE A 110 13.85 0.69 1.02
C PHE A 110 14.46 0.24 2.35
N LYS A 111 15.76 -0.06 2.33
CA LYS A 111 16.52 -0.41 3.53
C LYS A 111 17.77 0.44 3.64
N GLU A 112 17.85 1.22 4.72
CA GLU A 112 18.98 2.10 4.99
C GLU A 112 20.29 1.29 5.09
N GLY A 113 21.34 1.79 4.44
CA GLY A 113 22.64 1.12 4.35
C GLY A 113 22.74 0.03 3.29
N GLU A 114 21.64 -0.40 2.68
CA GLU A 114 21.62 -1.41 1.61
C GLU A 114 21.09 -0.84 0.28
N THR A 115 20.03 -0.03 0.33
CA THR A 115 19.44 0.64 -0.83
C THR A 115 20.11 1.99 -1.06
N ASN A 116 20.36 2.35 -2.32
CA ASN A 116 20.99 3.64 -2.66
C ASN A 116 19.97 4.81 -2.63
N GLU A 117 20.47 6.05 -2.57
CA GLU A 117 19.62 7.25 -2.48
C GLU A 117 18.77 7.48 -3.75
N ARG A 118 19.20 7.03 -4.93
CA ARG A 118 18.38 7.14 -6.15
C ARG A 118 17.15 6.24 -6.08
N ASP A 119 17.29 5.04 -5.53
CA ASP A 119 16.17 4.13 -5.33
C ASP A 119 15.26 4.64 -4.20
N LYS A 120 15.80 5.30 -3.16
CA LYS A 120 15.00 6.01 -2.15
C LYS A 120 14.13 7.11 -2.75
N GLU A 121 14.73 7.95 -3.60
CA GLU A 121 14.02 8.99 -4.35
C GLU A 121 12.96 8.37 -5.28
N TYR A 122 13.30 7.29 -5.97
CA TYR A 122 12.37 6.56 -6.82
C TYR A 122 11.15 6.05 -6.05
N VAL A 123 11.36 5.42 -4.89
CA VAL A 123 10.26 4.99 -4.00
C VAL A 123 9.37 6.19 -3.63
N ALA A 124 9.96 7.33 -3.23
CA ALA A 124 9.21 8.53 -2.90
C ALA A 124 8.37 9.06 -4.07
N ILE A 125 8.93 9.06 -5.28
CA ILE A 125 8.25 9.50 -6.50
C ILE A 125 7.07 8.59 -6.81
N VAL A 126 7.27 7.27 -6.79
CA VAL A 126 6.20 6.32 -7.13
C VAL A 126 5.11 6.32 -6.07
N VAL A 127 5.45 6.32 -4.77
CA VAL A 127 4.46 6.46 -3.70
C VAL A 127 3.66 7.76 -3.86
N SER A 128 4.31 8.87 -4.19
CA SER A 128 3.62 10.14 -4.45
C SER A 128 2.69 10.06 -5.66
N HIS A 129 3.12 9.40 -6.74
CA HIS A 129 2.33 9.21 -7.96
C HIS A 129 1.05 8.46 -7.68
N GLU A 130 1.14 7.31 -7.01
CA GLU A 130 -0.03 6.48 -6.72
C GLU A 130 -0.99 7.16 -5.74
N LEU A 131 -0.47 7.87 -4.74
CA LEU A 131 -1.31 8.62 -3.80
C LEU A 131 -2.01 9.82 -4.46
N ALA A 132 -1.44 10.38 -5.53
CA ALA A 132 -2.07 11.46 -6.28
C ALA A 132 -3.26 11.00 -7.15
N HIS A 133 -3.37 9.70 -7.44
CA HIS A 133 -4.55 9.13 -8.11
C HIS A 133 -5.77 8.97 -7.19
N MET A 134 -5.59 9.12 -5.86
CA MET A 134 -6.57 8.77 -4.83
C MET A 134 -7.69 9.80 -4.60
#